data_AF-A0A0C1QRK0-F1
#
_entry.id   AF-A0A0C1QRK0-F1
#
_cell.length_a   1.000
_cell.length_b   1.000
_cell.length_c   1.000
_cell.angle_alpha   90.00
_cell.angle_beta   90.00
_cell.angle_gamma   90.00
#
_symmetry.space_group_name_H-M   'P 1'
#
loop_
_entity.id
_entity.type
_entity.pdbx_description
1 polymer ?
#
loop_
_entity_poly.entity_id
_entity_poly.type
_entity_poly.pdbx_seq_one_letter_code
_entity_poly.pdbx_strand_id
1 'polypeptide(L)'
;MQSNKQIGSSLARKAPIALFLCALIFILLSISSSINWANLILALSVGVLSAVLLLAYWHGKGGVYFILGLAAPMLSILFSVLPDFWALGWVINGFFCGFAILLWLFQLKNSQG
;
A
#
# COMPACT_ATOMS: atom_id res chain seq x y z
N MET A 1 12.06 5.71 -20.80
CA MET A 1 12.43 4.66 -19.81
C MET A 1 13.09 5.21 -18.53
N GLN A 2 13.90 6.28 -18.56
CA GLN A 2 14.44 6.91 -17.34
C GLN A 2 13.35 7.50 -16.42
N SER A 3 12.26 8.04 -16.99
CA SER A 3 11.17 8.66 -16.21
C SER A 3 10.46 7.68 -15.26
N ASN A 4 10.18 6.44 -15.68
CA ASN A 4 9.46 5.47 -14.83
C ASN A 4 10.24 5.04 -13.58
N LYS A 5 11.57 4.88 -13.69
CA LYS A 5 12.43 4.63 -12.52
C LYS A 5 12.43 5.83 -11.56
N GLN A 6 12.41 7.04 -12.12
CA GLN A 6 12.36 8.29 -11.36
C GLN A 6 11.02 8.47 -10.64
N ILE A 7 9.92 7.99 -11.22
CA ILE A 7 8.60 7.95 -10.56
C ILE A 7 8.67 7.05 -9.33
N GLY A 8 9.15 5.81 -9.48
CA GLY A 8 9.26 4.87 -8.36
C GLY A 8 10.13 5.39 -7.21
N SER A 9 11.29 5.99 -7.51
CA SER A 9 12.17 6.55 -6.47
C SER A 9 11.61 7.82 -5.83
N SER A 10 10.94 8.69 -6.59
CA SER A 10 10.29 9.89 -6.05
C SER A 10 9.14 9.56 -5.08
N LEU A 11 8.40 8.48 -5.38
CA LEU A 11 7.32 7.99 -4.55
C LEU A 11 7.85 7.33 -3.28
N ALA A 12 8.91 6.53 -3.40
CA ALA A 12 9.60 5.90 -2.28
C ALA A 12 10.20 6.93 -1.30
N ARG A 13 10.69 8.08 -1.78
CA ARG A 13 11.15 9.19 -0.93
C ARG A 13 10.03 9.81 -0.09
N LYS A 14 8.77 9.74 -0.55
CA LYS A 14 7.58 10.25 0.18
C LYS A 14 6.91 9.20 1.06
N ALA A 15 7.33 7.94 0.99
CA ALA A 15 6.81 6.84 1.80
C ALA A 15 6.77 7.11 3.31
N PRO A 16 7.79 7.72 3.98
CA PRO A 16 7.71 7.98 5.42
C PRO A 16 6.57 8.95 5.79
N ILE A 17 6.27 9.93 4.94
CA ILE A 17 5.14 10.84 5.15
C ILE A 17 3.81 10.08 5.02
N ALA A 18 3.72 9.17 4.04
CA ALA A 18 2.54 8.32 3.88
C ALA A 18 2.32 7.40 5.09
N LEU A 19 3.38 6.83 5.67
CA LEU A 19 3.30 6.02 6.90
C LEU A 19 2.81 6.83 8.09
N PHE A 20 3.31 8.06 8.25
CA PHE A 20 2.83 8.96 9.31
C PHE A 20 1.34 9.26 9.16
N LEU A 21 0.88 9.53 7.94
CA LEU A 21 -0.54 9.72 7.65
C LEU A 21 -1.37 8.46 7.95
N CYS A 22 -0.86 7.28 7.58
CA CYS A 22 -1.54 6.01 7.87
C CYS A 22 -1.69 5.79 9.39
N ALA A 23 -0.66 6.10 10.17
CA ALA A 23 -0.71 6.01 11.63
C ALA A 23 -1.78 6.94 12.23
N LEU A 24 -1.86 8.18 11.74
CA LEU A 24 -2.87 9.15 12.17
C LEU A 24 -4.30 8.66 11.85
N ILE A 25 -4.50 8.10 10.65
CA ILE A 25 -5.79 7.53 10.24
C ILE A 25 -6.16 6.31 11.10
N PHE A 26 -5.20 5.44 11.47
CA PHE A 26 -5.50 4.32 12.38
C PHE A 26 -5.95 4.78 13.76
N ILE A 27 -5.36 5.86 14.29
CA ILE A 27 -5.79 6.46 15.56
C ILE A 27 -7.23 7.00 15.44
N LEU A 28 -7.58 7.63 14.32
CA LEU A 28 -8.95 8.08 14.09
C LEU A 28 -9.93 6.92 13.96
N LEU A 29 -9.54 5.86 13.24
CA LEU A 29 -10.39 4.68 13.04
C LEU A 29 -10.61 3.87 14.32
N SER A 30 -9.63 3.82 15.23
CA SER A 30 -9.76 3.12 16.51
C SER A 30 -10.80 3.75 17.44
N ILE A 31 -11.11 5.03 17.26
CA ILE A 31 -12.18 5.73 18.00
C ILE A 31 -13.54 5.43 17.36
N SER A 32 -13.60 5.18 16.04
CA SER A 32 -14.86 5.02 15.29
C SER A 32 -15.34 3.58 15.13
N SER A 33 -14.44 2.58 15.08
CA SER A 33 -14.82 1.19 14.77
C SER A 33 -13.80 0.18 15.29
N SER A 34 -14.29 -1.00 15.68
CA SER A 34 -13.46 -2.11 16.15
C SER A 34 -12.54 -2.62 15.04
N ILE A 35 -11.28 -2.84 15.39
CA ILE A 35 -10.30 -3.45 14.50
C ILE A 35 -10.68 -4.90 14.16
N ASN A 36 -10.66 -5.21 12.86
CA ASN A 36 -10.68 -6.59 12.38
C ASN A 36 -9.27 -6.96 11.89
N TRP A 37 -8.58 -7.78 12.69
CA TRP A 37 -7.20 -8.17 12.42
C TRP A 37 -7.04 -8.94 11.11
N ALA A 38 -8.01 -9.78 10.74
CA ALA A 38 -7.96 -10.53 9.49
C ALA A 38 -7.98 -9.60 8.28
N ASN A 39 -8.90 -8.63 8.28
CA ASN A 39 -8.98 -7.60 7.23
C ASN A 39 -7.71 -6.75 7.16
N LEU A 40 -7.15 -6.36 8.32
CA LEU A 40 -5.96 -5.53 8.38
C LEU A 40 -4.72 -6.25 7.81
N ILE A 41 -4.51 -7.52 8.19
CA ILE A 41 -3.39 -8.33 7.71
C ILE A 41 -3.53 -8.60 6.20
N LEU A 42 -4.75 -8.92 5.74
CA LEU A 42 -5.05 -9.08 4.32
C LEU A 42 -4.71 -7.79 3.56
N ALA A 43 -5.22 -6.66 4.02
CA ALA A 43 -5.00 -5.37 3.36
C ALA A 43 -3.53 -4.98 3.31
N LEU A 44 -2.79 -5.14 4.41
CA LEU A 44 -1.35 -4.90 4.45
C LEU A 44 -0.62 -5.78 3.42
N SER A 45 -0.92 -7.07 3.38
CA SER A 45 -0.30 -8.03 2.47
C SER A 45 -0.57 -7.69 1.00
N VAL A 46 -1.81 -7.32 0.68
CA VAL A 46 -2.22 -6.93 -0.68
C VAL A 46 -1.62 -5.58 -1.07
N GLY A 47 -1.46 -4.65 -0.11
CA GLY A 47 -0.73 -3.39 -0.28
C GLY A 47 0.73 -3.61 -0.64
N VAL A 48 1.41 -4.51 0.09
CA VAL A 48 2.78 -4.94 -0.22
C VAL A 48 2.85 -5.56 -1.62
N LEU A 49 1.94 -6.48 -1.96
CA LEU A 49 1.88 -7.10 -3.28
C LEU A 49 1.71 -6.05 -4.39
N SER A 50 0.81 -5.09 -4.20
CA SER A 50 0.62 -3.98 -5.14
C SER A 50 1.90 -3.17 -5.33
N ALA A 51 2.60 -2.84 -4.24
CA ALA A 51 3.88 -2.14 -4.31
C ALA A 51 4.95 -2.94 -5.07
N VAL A 52 5.05 -4.26 -4.86
CA VAL A 52 5.96 -5.14 -5.64
C VAL A 52 5.63 -5.08 -7.13
N LEU A 53 4.36 -5.18 -7.50
CA LEU A 53 3.91 -5.17 -8.89
C LEU A 53 4.19 -3.80 -9.55
N LEU A 54 3.87 -2.71 -8.87
CA LEU A 54 4.15 -1.35 -9.35
C LEU A 54 5.66 -1.07 -9.46
N LEU A 55 6.47 -1.54 -8.52
CA LEU A 55 7.92 -1.48 -8.63
C LEU A 55 8.42 -2.29 -9.84
N ALA A 56 7.90 -3.50 -10.06
CA ALA A 56 8.23 -4.31 -11.24
C ALA A 56 7.88 -3.57 -12.56
N TYR A 57 6.72 -2.92 -12.61
CA TYR A 57 6.32 -2.06 -13.72
C TYR A 57 7.31 -0.91 -13.94
N TRP A 58 7.65 -0.16 -12.88
CA TRP A 58 8.58 0.96 -12.97
C TRP A 58 10.00 0.56 -13.36
N HIS A 59 10.40 -0.69 -13.09
CA HIS A 59 11.67 -1.26 -13.56
C HIS A 59 11.61 -1.79 -15.01
N GLY A 60 10.47 -1.70 -15.68
CA GLY A 60 10.34 -2.03 -17.11
C GLY A 60 9.91 -3.47 -17.40
N LYS A 61 9.40 -4.23 -16.41
CA LYS A 61 8.93 -5.62 -16.63
C LYS A 61 7.65 -5.74 -17.48
N GLY A 62 6.99 -4.63 -17.82
CA GLY A 62 5.85 -4.60 -18.75
C GLY A 62 4.55 -4.06 -18.12
N GLY A 63 3.60 -3.66 -18.96
CA GLY A 63 2.35 -3.01 -18.53
C GLY A 63 1.38 -3.90 -17.74
N VAL A 64 1.47 -5.22 -17.86
CA VAL A 64 0.63 -6.17 -17.10
C VAL A 64 0.79 -5.98 -15.59
N TYR A 65 2.00 -5.70 -15.12
CA TYR A 65 2.28 -5.46 -13.70
C TYR A 65 1.59 -4.20 -13.17
N PHE A 66 1.38 -3.19 -14.02
CA PHE A 66 0.63 -1.99 -13.65
C PHE A 66 -0.85 -2.31 -13.46
N ILE A 67 -1.44 -3.06 -14.39
CA ILE A 67 -2.85 -3.48 -14.33
C ILE A 67 -3.09 -4.35 -13.07
N LEU A 68 -2.21 -5.33 -12.82
CA LEU A 68 -2.30 -6.17 -11.63
C LEU A 68 -2.11 -5.37 -10.34
N GLY A 69 -1.17 -4.42 -10.31
CA GLY A 69 -0.95 -3.53 -9.18
C GLY A 69 -2.18 -2.66 -8.88
N LEU A 70 -2.85 -2.17 -9.92
CA LEU A 70 -4.11 -1.40 -9.84
C LEU A 70 -5.32 -2.24 -9.43
N ALA A 71 -5.34 -3.54 -9.74
CA ALA A 71 -6.42 -4.45 -9.37
C ALA A 71 -6.32 -4.92 -7.91
N ALA A 72 -5.13 -4.89 -7.32
CA ALA A 72 -4.89 -5.36 -5.95
C ALA A 72 -5.80 -4.71 -4.87
N PRO A 73 -6.03 -3.38 -4.84
CA PRO A 73 -6.98 -2.78 -3.89
C PRO A 73 -8.39 -3.38 -3.98
N MET A 74 -8.86 -3.72 -5.19
CA MET A 74 -10.17 -4.34 -5.35
C MET A 74 -10.21 -5.73 -4.72
N LEU A 75 -9.14 -6.53 -4.87
CA LEU A 75 -9.03 -7.84 -4.21
C LEU A 75 -9.06 -7.69 -2.68
N SER A 76 -8.35 -6.69 -2.15
CA SER A 76 -8.36 -6.40 -0.72
C SER A 76 -9.77 -6.14 -0.19
N ILE A 77 -10.58 -5.39 -0.93
CA ILE A 77 -11.97 -5.08 -0.55
C ILE A 77 -12.87 -6.31 -0.71
N LEU A 78 -12.76 -7.02 -1.84
CA LEU A 78 -13.61 -8.17 -2.18
C LEU A 78 -13.50 -9.31 -1.16
N PHE A 79 -12.32 -9.54 -0.61
CA PHE A 79 -12.07 -10.62 0.36
C PHE A 79 -12.13 -10.17 1.83
N SER A 80 -12.44 -8.90 2.10
CA SER A 80 -12.59 -8.40 3.47
C SER A 80 -14.01 -8.58 3.97
N VAL A 81 -14.16 -8.84 5.27
CA VAL A 81 -15.47 -8.87 5.94
C VAL A 81 -15.81 -7.48 6.45
N LEU A 82 -16.76 -6.79 5.83
CA LEU A 82 -17.12 -5.41 6.18
C LEU A 82 -18.47 -5.37 6.91
N PRO A 83 -18.49 -5.39 8.27
CA PRO A 83 -19.73 -5.27 9.03
C PRO A 83 -20.34 -3.87 8.92
N ASP A 84 -19.50 -2.83 8.79
CA ASP A 84 -19.91 -1.43 8.76
C ASP A 84 -19.07 -0.65 7.75
N PHE A 85 -19.55 0.53 7.36
CA PHE A 85 -18.84 1.43 6.45
C PHE A 85 -17.43 1.79 6.97
N TRP A 86 -17.25 1.97 8.28
CA TRP A 86 -15.94 2.28 8.88
C TRP A 86 -14.92 1.15 8.74
N ALA A 87 -15.36 -0.11 8.60
CA ALA A 87 -14.46 -1.24 8.34
C ALA A 87 -13.74 -1.11 6.99
N LEU A 88 -14.35 -0.42 6.02
CA LEU A 88 -13.69 -0.07 4.76
C LEU A 88 -12.49 0.85 4.99
N GLY A 89 -12.60 1.79 5.93
CA GLY A 89 -11.49 2.67 6.32
C GLY A 89 -10.28 1.89 6.80
N TRP A 90 -10.49 0.84 7.61
CA TRP A 90 -9.42 -0.05 8.07
C TRP A 90 -8.73 -0.78 6.91
N VAL A 91 -9.50 -1.29 5.94
CA VAL A 91 -8.98 -1.99 4.76
C VAL A 91 -8.21 -1.05 3.86
N ILE A 92 -8.77 0.12 3.53
CA ILE A 92 -8.13 1.11 2.66
C ILE A 92 -6.83 1.62 3.30
N ASN A 93 -6.89 2.03 4.57
CA ASN A 93 -5.72 2.53 5.28
C ASN A 93 -4.65 1.43 5.47
N GLY A 94 -5.08 0.19 5.77
CA GLY A 94 -4.21 -0.98 5.81
C GLY A 94 -3.47 -1.24 4.50
N PHE A 95 -4.19 -1.17 3.37
CA PHE A 95 -3.62 -1.31 2.05
C PHE A 95 -2.54 -0.26 1.79
N PHE A 96 -2.85 1.03 2.01
CA PHE A 96 -1.88 2.10 1.79
C PHE A 96 -0.69 2.03 2.74
N CYS A 97 -0.92 1.59 3.99
CA CYS A 97 0.15 1.38 4.95
C CYS A 97 1.12 0.29 4.46
N GLY A 98 0.60 -0.88 4.04
CA GLY A 98 1.43 -1.97 3.52
C GLY A 98 2.20 -1.58 2.27
N PHE A 99 1.54 -0.85 1.37
CA PHE A 99 2.16 -0.28 0.17
C PHE A 99 3.31 0.67 0.54
N ALA A 100 3.08 1.59 1.47
CA ALA A 100 4.07 2.58 1.92
C ALA A 100 5.24 1.93 2.69
N ILE A 101 5.01 0.88 3.48
CA ILE A 101 6.06 0.13 4.19
C ILE A 101 7.06 -0.43 3.15
N LEU A 102 6.56 -1.09 2.11
CA LEU A 102 7.45 -1.67 1.10
C LEU A 102 8.22 -0.58 0.34
N LEU A 103 7.56 0.52 -0.03
CA LEU A 103 8.24 1.63 -0.69
C LEU A 103 9.31 2.26 0.20
N TRP A 104 9.06 2.37 1.50
CA TRP A 104 10.06 2.89 2.44
C TRP A 104 11.25 1.93 2.58
N LEU A 105 11.00 0.62 2.69
CA LEU A 105 12.06 -0.39 2.70
C LEU A 105 12.89 -0.36 1.40
N PHE A 106 12.22 -0.18 0.26
CA PHE A 106 12.89 0.01 -1.03
C PHE A 106 13.77 1.26 -1.04
N GLN A 107 13.26 2.40 -0.53
CA GLN A 107 14.03 3.64 -0.41
C GLN A 107 15.27 3.45 0.48
N LEU A 108 15.12 2.80 1.64
CA LEU A 108 16.23 2.56 2.57
C LEU A 108 17.32 1.72 1.93
N LYS A 109 16.94 0.61 1.26
CA LYS A 109 17.89 -0.23 0.51
C LYS A 109 18.61 0.56 -0.58
N ASN A 110 17.90 1.43 -1.30
CA ASN A 110 18.46 2.17 -2.43
C ASN A 110 19.19 3.46 -2.02
N SER A 111 19.11 3.88 -0.75
CA SER A 111 19.85 5.02 -0.19
C SER A 111 21.16 4.62 0.48
N GLN A 112 21.39 3.32 0.71
CA GLN A 112 22.65 2.77 1.24
C GLN A 112 23.60 2.26 0.16
N GLY A 113 23.23 2.39 -1.12
CA GLY A 113 24.02 1.96 -2.28
C GLY A 113 24.41 3.12 -3.18
#